data_AF-A0A933WIF0-F1
#
_entry.id   AF-A0A933WIF0-F1
#
_cell.length_a   1.000
_cell.length_b   1.000
_cell.length_c   1.000
_cell.angle_alpha   90.00
_cell.angle_beta   90.00
_cell.angle_gamma   90.00
#
_symmetry.space_group_name_H-M   'P 1'
#
loop_
_entity.id
_entity.type
_entity.pdbx_description
1 polymer ?
#
loop_
_entity_poly.entity_id
_entity_poly.type
_entity_poly.pdbx_seq_one_letter_code
_entity_poly.pdbx_strand_id
1 'polypeptide(L)' 'MLKEKVTEVLDKIRPFLQRDGGDVQLIDVQEDGVVKVRLTGACSGC' A
#
# COMPACT_ATOMS: atom_id res chain seq x y z
N MET A 1 -10.72 -8.47 10.52
CA MET A 1 -9.55 -7.84 11.18
C MET A 1 -9.17 -6.58 10.41
N LEU A 2 -8.57 -5.57 11.06
CA LEU A 2 -8.25 -4.27 10.42
C LEU A 2 -7.29 -4.43 9.22
N LYS A 3 -6.34 -5.36 9.33
CA LYS A 3 -5.38 -5.72 8.28
C LYS A 3 -6.04 -6.14 6.97
N GLU A 4 -7.07 -7.00 7.04
CA GLU A 4 -7.78 -7.50 5.85
C GLU A 4 -8.47 -6.37 5.08
N LYS A 5 -9.09 -5.43 5.80
CA LYS A 5 -9.73 -4.25 5.19
C LYS A 5 -8.69 -3.34 4.52
N VAL A 6 -7.55 -3.15 5.16
CA VAL A 6 -6.44 -2.36 4.59
C VAL A 6 -5.91 -3.03 3.33
N THR A 7 -5.70 -4.35 3.35
CA THR A 7 -5.24 -5.10 2.17
C THR A 7 -6.23 -4.99 1.01
N GLU A 8 -7.53 -5.14 1.25
CA GLU A 8 -8.55 -5.03 0.18
C GLU A 8 -8.55 -3.64 -0.48
N VAL A 9 -8.38 -2.57 0.30
CA VAL A 9 -8.28 -1.21 -0.23
C VAL A 9 -6.98 -1.02 -1.01
N LEU A 10 -5.86 -1.54 -0.50
CA LEU A 10 -4.57 -1.48 -1.19
C LEU A 10 -4.62 -2.21 -2.55
N ASP A 11 -5.25 -3.38 -2.62
CA ASP A 11 -5.39 -4.12 -3.88
C ASP A 11 -6.26 -3.41 -4.91
N LYS A 12 -7.21 -2.56 -4.47
CA LYS A 12 -8.00 -1.71 -5.37
C LYS A 12 -7.20 -0.55 -5.98
N ILE A 13 -6.22 -0.01 -5.24
CA ILE A 13 -5.41 1.13 -5.72
C ILE A 13 -4.15 0.70 -6.48
N ARG A 14 -3.63 -0.51 -6.22
CA ARG A 14 -2.43 -1.05 -6.86
C ARG A 14 -2.43 -0.98 -8.38
N PRO A 15 -3.51 -1.32 -9.11
CA PRO A 15 -3.54 -1.22 -10.56
C PRO A 15 -3.27 0.19 -11.07
N PHE A 16 -3.67 1.23 -10.33
CA PHE A 16 -3.40 2.62 -10.69
C PHE A 16 -1.93 2.97 -10.45
N LEU A 17 -1.39 2.60 -9.29
CA LEU A 17 0.03 2.81 -8.97
C LEU A 17 0.95 2.09 -9.96
N GLN A 18 0.61 0.85 -10.34
CA GLN A 18 1.36 0.05 -11.31
C GLN A 18 1.31 0.62 -12.72
N ARG A 19 0.19 1.22 -13.12
CA ARG A 19 0.09 1.95 -14.40
C ARG A 19 1.03 3.16 -14.44
N ASP A 20 1.24 3.80 -13.31
CA ASP A 20 2.16 4.93 -13.16
C ASP A 20 3.61 4.47 -12.90
N GLY A 21 3.89 3.15 -12.97
CA GLY A 21 5.22 2.56 -12.80
C GLY A 21 5.66 2.38 -11.34
N GLY A 22 4.76 2.58 -10.38
CA GLY A 22 4.99 2.37 -8.94
C GLY A 22 4.25 1.16 -8.38
N ASP A 23 4.40 0.90 -7.09
CA ASP A 23 3.59 -0.05 -6.35
C ASP A 23 3.67 0.25 -4.84
N VAL A 24 2.83 -0.41 -4.04
CA VAL A 24 2.78 -0.29 -2.58
C VAL A 24 2.73 -1.68 -1.94
N GLN A 25 3.51 -1.84 -0.87
CA GLN A 25 3.53 -3.05 -0.04
C GLN A 25 3.11 -2.71 1.38
N LEU A 26 2.17 -3.49 1.93
CA LEU A 26 1.76 -3.37 3.32
C LEU A 26 2.83 -4.00 4.22
N ILE A 27 3.41 -3.21 5.13
CA ILE A 27 4.43 -3.67 6.07
C ILE A 27 3.79 -4.02 7.41
N ASP A 28 2.96 -3.13 7.94
CA ASP A 28 2.35 -3.30 9.26
C ASP A 28 1.04 -2.52 9.40
N VAL A 29 0.16 -2.99 10.27
CA VAL A 29 -1.08 -2.32 10.66
C VAL A 29 -1.14 -2.34 12.18
N GLN A 30 -0.85 -1.19 12.79
CA GLN A 30 -0.89 -1.04 14.23
C GLN A 30 -2.33 -0.94 14.76
N GLU A 31 -2.53 -1.29 16.02
CA GLU A 31 -3.85 -1.32 16.67
C GLU A 31 -4.47 0.08 16.85
N ASP A 32 -3.62 1.12 16.84
CA ASP A 32 -4.01 2.54 16.86
C ASP A 32 -4.46 3.07 15.49
N GLY A 33 -4.45 2.22 14.45
CA GLY A 33 -4.85 2.55 13.08
C GLY A 33 -3.72 3.09 12.21
N VAL A 34 -2.48 3.15 12.70
CA VAL A 34 -1.33 3.58 11.88
C VAL A 34 -0.89 2.43 10.96
N VAL A 35 -0.97 2.68 9.65
CA VAL A 35 -0.58 1.73 8.61
C VAL A 35 0.82 2.08 8.09
N LYS A 36 1.75 1.14 8.18
CA LYS A 36 3.09 1.26 7.56
C LYS A 36 3.07 0.59 6.20
N VAL A 37 3.46 1.35 5.19
CA VAL A 37 3.61 0.86 3.82
C VAL A 37 5.00 1.15 3.28
N ARG A 38 5.44 0.36 2.32
CA ARG A 38 6.62 0.63 1.50
C ARG A 38 6.19 0.94 0.09
N LEU A 39 6.56 2.11 -0.40
CA LEU A 39 6.42 2.46 -1.81
C LEU A 39 7.57 1.85 -2.60
N THR A 40 7.27 1.33 -3.78
CA THR A 40 8.23 0.70 -4.69
C THR A 40 8.05 1.21 -6.13
N GLY A 41 9.01 0.94 -7.02
CA GLY A 41 8.99 1.42 -8.40
C GLY A 41 9.22 2.93 -8.51
N ALA A 42 8.58 3.58 -9.47
CA ALA A 42 8.66 5.03 -9.69
C ALA A 42 8.25 5.86 -8.46
N CYS A 43 7.39 5.31 -7.59
CA CYS A 43 6.98 5.95 -6.33
C CYS A 43 8.05 5.94 -5.23
N SER A 44 9.17 5.23 -5.42
CA SER A 44 10.22 5.12 -4.40
C SER A 44 11.36 6.15 -4.52
N GLY A 45 11.35 7.00 -5.55
CA GLY A 45 12.45 7.93 -5.80
C GLY A 45 12.14 9.03 -6.82
N CYS A 46 11.10 9.82 -6.58
CA CYS A 46 10.96 11.12 -7.22
C CYS A 46 11.10 12.25 -6.20
#